data_AF-J4KSK4-F1
#
_entry.id   AF-J4KSK4-F1
#
_cell.length_a   1.000
_cell.length_b   1.000
_cell.length_c   1.000
_cell.angle_alpha   90.00
_cell.angle_beta   90.00
_cell.angle_gamma   90.00
#
_symmetry.space_group_name_H-M   'P 1'
#
loop_
_entity.id
_entity.type
_entity.pdbx_description
1 polymer ?
#
loop_
_entity_poly.entity_id
_entity_poly.type
_entity_poly.pdbx_seq_one_letter_code
_entity_poly.pdbx_strand_id
1 'polypeptide(L)'
;MEKKESTNNYLNQSQKVLESNLDQSHKDEIFIFNIERCLSSFADEILQSSNLNISEFDKYNFEIKWDILSRNDALKNIIDRDINNIIKSIKALDKNNTEDKNIIISSDPGLKKPEMILNKFKETISLLRNLLEEC
;
A
#
# COMPACT_ATOMS: atom_id res chain seq x y z
N MET A 1 1.05 8.47 -17.08
CA MET A 1 -0.41 8.35 -17.29
C MET A 1 -0.89 6.94 -16.95
N GLU A 2 -0.28 5.89 -17.51
CA GLU A 2 -0.65 4.47 -17.28
C GLU A 2 -0.54 3.99 -15.83
N LYS A 3 0.48 4.45 -15.06
CA LYS A 3 0.66 4.04 -13.65
C LYS A 3 -0.40 4.64 -12.72
N LYS A 4 -0.73 5.92 -12.90
CA LYS A 4 -1.82 6.61 -12.18
C LYS A 4 -3.17 5.93 -12.41
N GLU A 5 -3.45 5.54 -13.64
CA GLU A 5 -4.66 4.78 -13.99
C GLU A 5 -4.67 3.40 -13.33
N SER A 6 -3.55 2.68 -13.38
CA SER A 6 -3.41 1.37 -12.74
C SER A 6 -3.62 1.45 -11.22
N THR A 7 -3.01 2.44 -10.55
CA THR A 7 -3.21 2.72 -9.13
C THR A 7 -4.70 2.93 -8.83
N ASN A 8 -5.36 3.81 -9.59
CA ASN A 8 -6.77 4.12 -9.38
C ASN A 8 -7.67 2.90 -9.65
N ASN A 9 -7.33 2.06 -10.63
CA ASN A 9 -8.09 0.84 -10.92
C ASN A 9 -8.04 -0.13 -9.74
N TYR A 10 -6.86 -0.46 -9.21
CA TYR A 10 -6.74 -1.36 -8.05
C TYR A 10 -7.38 -0.79 -6.79
N LEU A 11 -7.31 0.53 -6.60
CA LEU A 11 -8.01 1.23 -5.51
C LEU A 11 -9.53 1.08 -5.62
N ASN A 12 -10.08 1.26 -6.82
CA ASN A 12 -11.51 1.09 -7.10
C ASN A 12 -11.94 -0.38 -6.96
N GLN A 13 -11.12 -1.34 -7.39
CA GLN A 13 -11.37 -2.76 -7.20
C GLN A 13 -11.38 -3.13 -5.72
N SER A 14 -10.45 -2.58 -4.92
CA SER A 14 -10.44 -2.75 -3.47
C SER A 14 -11.74 -2.28 -2.84
N GLN A 15 -12.25 -1.10 -3.22
CA GLN A 15 -13.54 -0.59 -2.74
C GLN A 15 -14.70 -1.54 -3.09
N LYS A 16 -14.77 -1.99 -4.35
CA LYS A 16 -15.83 -2.90 -4.83
C LYS A 16 -15.86 -4.22 -4.08
N VAL A 17 -14.70 -4.75 -3.70
CA VAL A 17 -14.60 -6.00 -2.93
C VAL A 17 -15.20 -5.84 -1.54
N LEU A 18 -14.93 -4.72 -0.87
CA LEU A 18 -15.49 -4.43 0.46
C LEU A 18 -17.03 -4.31 0.40
N GLU A 19 -17.54 -3.72 -0.67
CA GLU A 19 -18.98 -3.55 -0.94
C GLU A 19 -19.69 -4.81 -1.47
N SER A 20 -18.93 -5.85 -1.84
CA SER A 20 -19.51 -7.08 -2.42
C SER A 20 -20.30 -7.91 -1.40
N ASN A 21 -21.05 -8.90 -1.87
CA ASN A 21 -21.75 -9.87 -1.01
C ASN A 21 -20.95 -11.16 -0.78
N LEU A 22 -19.65 -11.16 -1.07
CA LEU A 22 -18.76 -12.29 -0.77
C LEU A 22 -18.65 -12.51 0.74
N ASP A 23 -18.33 -13.73 1.16
CA ASP A 23 -17.98 -13.99 2.55
C ASP A 23 -16.66 -13.31 2.93
N GLN A 24 -16.46 -13.10 4.23
CA GLN A 24 -15.35 -12.30 4.73
C GLN A 24 -13.97 -12.87 4.36
N SER A 25 -13.82 -14.20 4.29
CA SER A 25 -12.52 -14.80 3.98
C SER A 25 -12.10 -14.49 2.55
N HIS A 26 -12.99 -14.68 1.59
CA HIS A 26 -12.71 -14.34 0.19
C HIS A 26 -12.58 -12.83 -0.01
N LYS A 27 -13.35 -12.01 0.73
CA LYS A 27 -13.16 -10.55 0.71
C LYS A 27 -11.77 -10.14 1.14
N ASP A 28 -11.29 -10.68 2.26
CA ASP A 28 -9.97 -10.34 2.81
C ASP A 28 -8.86 -10.72 1.81
N GLU A 29 -8.91 -11.93 1.23
CA GLU A 29 -7.92 -12.39 0.25
C GLU A 29 -7.86 -11.51 -1.01
N ILE A 30 -9.03 -11.21 -1.61
CA ILE A 30 -9.08 -10.38 -2.82
C ILE A 30 -8.70 -8.93 -2.48
N PHE A 31 -9.08 -8.43 -1.30
CA PHE A 31 -8.70 -7.10 -0.83
C PHE A 31 -7.18 -6.98 -0.68
N ILE A 32 -6.53 -7.94 -0.01
CA ILE A 32 -5.08 -7.98 0.16
C ILE A 32 -4.41 -7.95 -1.22
N PHE A 33 -4.81 -8.84 -2.14
CA PHE A 33 -4.26 -8.86 -3.49
C PHE A 33 -4.37 -7.49 -4.19
N ASN A 34 -5.56 -6.88 -4.18
CA ASN A 34 -5.77 -5.60 -4.85
C ASN A 34 -4.94 -4.47 -4.22
N ILE A 35 -4.84 -4.43 -2.89
CA ILE A 35 -4.06 -3.39 -2.21
C ILE A 35 -2.55 -3.56 -2.45
N GLU A 36 -2.02 -4.78 -2.47
CA GLU A 36 -0.61 -5.02 -2.81
C GLU A 36 -0.28 -4.57 -4.25
N ARG A 37 -1.19 -4.86 -5.20
CA ARG A 37 -1.06 -4.39 -6.58
C ARG A 37 -1.16 -2.87 -6.67
N CYS A 38 -2.05 -2.28 -5.90
CA CYS A 38 -2.18 -0.83 -5.78
C CYS A 38 -0.90 -0.20 -5.21
N LEU A 39 -0.32 -0.74 -4.14
CA LEU A 39 0.95 -0.30 -3.56
C LEU A 39 2.10 -0.38 -4.57
N SER A 40 2.20 -1.47 -5.32
CA SER A 40 3.25 -1.63 -6.34
C SER A 40 3.09 -0.63 -7.48
N SER A 41 1.87 -0.46 -8.00
CA SER A 41 1.57 0.51 -9.06
C SER A 41 1.77 1.94 -8.59
N PHE A 42 1.43 2.22 -7.34
CA PHE A 42 1.57 3.55 -6.78
C PHE A 42 3.04 3.91 -6.55
N ALA A 43 3.88 2.95 -6.13
CA ALA A 43 5.32 3.18 -6.08
C ALA A 43 5.90 3.50 -7.47
N ASP A 44 5.44 2.82 -8.53
CA ASP A 44 5.84 3.14 -9.91
C ASP A 44 5.38 4.55 -10.32
N GLU A 45 4.17 4.94 -9.91
CA GLU A 45 3.64 6.30 -10.13
C GLU A 45 4.49 7.35 -9.42
N ILE A 46 4.83 7.13 -8.15
CA ILE A 46 5.70 8.03 -7.37
C ILE A 46 7.08 8.14 -7.99
N LEU A 47 7.68 7.01 -8.42
CA LEU A 47 8.95 7.05 -9.13
C LEU A 47 8.83 7.90 -10.41
N GLN A 48 7.81 7.65 -11.24
CA GLN A 48 7.59 8.38 -12.49
C GLN A 48 7.37 9.88 -12.29
N SER A 49 6.70 10.25 -11.20
CA SER A 49 6.43 11.65 -10.82
C SER A 49 7.57 12.29 -10.04
N SER A 50 8.59 11.52 -9.65
CA SER A 50 9.79 12.03 -9.00
C SER A 50 10.93 12.19 -10.01
N ASN A 51 11.89 13.08 -9.72
CA ASN A 51 13.13 13.20 -10.51
C ASN A 51 14.15 12.08 -10.19
N LEU A 52 13.71 10.94 -9.67
CA LEU A 52 14.56 9.80 -9.34
C LEU A 52 14.74 8.90 -10.56
N ASN A 53 15.97 8.45 -10.79
CA ASN A 53 16.28 7.46 -11.81
C ASN A 53 16.80 6.19 -11.15
N ILE A 54 15.91 5.20 -10.99
CA ILE A 54 16.21 3.93 -10.37
C ILE A 54 16.05 2.83 -11.41
N SER A 55 17.16 2.20 -11.77
CA SER A 55 17.17 1.10 -12.74
C SER A 55 16.42 -0.12 -12.22
N GLU A 56 15.73 -0.82 -13.11
CA GLU A 56 15.03 -2.09 -12.83
C GLU A 56 13.97 -2.00 -11.71
N PHE A 57 13.44 -0.80 -11.45
CA PHE A 57 12.49 -0.57 -10.36
C PHE A 57 11.25 -1.45 -10.47
N ASP A 58 10.79 -1.69 -11.70
CA ASP A 58 9.63 -2.51 -12.05
C ASP A 58 9.77 -3.99 -11.63
N LYS A 59 11.01 -4.49 -11.47
CA LYS A 59 11.28 -5.88 -11.06
C LYS A 59 11.13 -6.12 -9.57
N TYR A 60 11.13 -5.06 -8.75
CA TYR A 60 11.02 -5.19 -7.31
C TYR A 60 9.56 -5.45 -6.87
N ASN A 61 9.41 -6.17 -5.77
CA ASN A 61 8.11 -6.26 -5.09
C ASN A 61 7.76 -4.91 -4.42
N PHE A 62 6.50 -4.74 -4.00
CA PHE A 62 6.05 -3.47 -3.46
C PHE A 62 6.82 -3.03 -2.20
N GLU A 63 7.23 -3.96 -1.33
CA GLU A 63 7.97 -3.63 -0.11
C GLU A 63 9.33 -3.01 -0.42
N ILE A 64 10.09 -3.65 -1.30
CA ILE A 64 11.41 -3.16 -1.72
C ILE A 64 11.27 -1.83 -2.46
N LYS A 65 10.24 -1.67 -3.31
CA LYS A 65 9.96 -0.40 -3.98
C LYS A 65 9.80 0.75 -2.99
N TRP A 66 9.01 0.54 -1.93
CA TRP A 66 8.79 1.56 -0.90
C TRP A 66 10.01 1.79 0.00
N ASP A 67 10.82 0.78 0.29
CA ASP A 67 12.11 0.95 0.97
C ASP A 67 13.10 1.80 0.15
N ILE A 68 13.12 1.62 -1.17
CA ILE A 68 13.98 2.44 -2.03
C ILE A 68 13.48 3.89 -2.07
N LEU A 69 12.17 4.10 -2.22
CA LEU A 69 11.57 5.44 -2.27
C LEU A 69 11.71 6.20 -0.94
N SER A 70 11.71 5.50 0.21
CA SER A 70 11.89 6.12 1.53
C SER A 70 13.28 6.76 1.72
N ARG A 71 14.25 6.44 0.86
CA ARG A 71 15.59 7.05 0.88
C ARG A 71 15.60 8.47 0.33
N ASN A 72 14.53 8.90 -0.35
CA ASN A 72 14.35 10.28 -0.75
C ASN A 72 13.79 11.08 0.45
N ASP A 73 14.52 12.10 0.90
CA ASP A 73 14.17 12.89 2.09
C ASP A 73 12.80 13.57 1.99
N ALA A 74 12.36 13.96 0.80
CA ALA A 74 11.05 14.57 0.59
C ALA A 74 9.91 13.56 0.83
N LEU A 75 10.12 12.28 0.47
CA LEU A 75 9.11 11.23 0.57
C LEU A 75 9.16 10.49 1.91
N LYS A 76 10.34 10.43 2.52
CA LYS A 76 10.67 9.60 3.68
C LYS A 76 9.64 9.69 4.80
N ASN A 77 9.30 10.91 5.23
CA ASN A 77 8.41 11.12 6.37
C ASN A 77 7.00 10.53 6.14
N ILE A 78 6.47 10.64 4.92
CA ILE A 78 5.14 10.10 4.60
C ILE A 78 5.22 8.58 4.44
N ILE A 79 6.28 8.06 3.80
CA ILE A 79 6.46 6.61 3.61
C ILE A 79 6.63 5.91 4.96
N ASP A 80 7.52 6.43 5.82
CA ASP A 80 7.81 5.84 7.12
C ASP A 80 6.60 5.84 8.04
N ARG A 81 5.80 6.92 8.00
CA ARG A 81 4.62 7.08 8.84
C ARG A 81 3.40 6.30 8.31
N ASP A 82 3.11 6.40 7.03
CA ASP A 82 1.83 5.93 6.49
C ASP A 82 1.98 4.61 5.72
N ILE A 83 2.87 4.56 4.72
CA ILE A 83 3.02 3.37 3.86
C ILE A 83 3.48 2.16 4.67
N ASN A 84 4.50 2.31 5.53
CA ASN A 84 5.00 1.20 6.35
C ASN A 84 3.92 0.66 7.30
N ASN A 85 3.05 1.53 7.83
CA ASN A 85 1.93 1.13 8.67
C ASN A 85 0.81 0.43 7.88
N ILE A 86 0.55 0.87 6.64
CA ILE A 86 -0.36 0.18 5.71
C ILE A 86 0.16 -1.23 5.39
N ILE A 87 1.44 -1.36 5.03
CA ILE A 87 2.09 -2.65 4.73
C ILE A 87 1.96 -3.61 5.93
N LYS A 88 2.28 -3.15 7.14
CA LYS A 88 2.12 -3.94 8.37
C LYS A 88 0.66 -4.37 8.60
N SER A 89 -0.30 -3.48 8.35
CA SER A 89 -1.72 -3.77 8.54
C SER A 89 -2.23 -4.82 7.54
N ILE A 90 -1.74 -4.79 6.30
CA ILE A 90 -2.05 -5.81 5.28
C ILE A 90 -1.48 -7.16 5.69
N LYS A 91 -0.20 -7.22 6.12
CA LYS A 91 0.41 -8.46 6.62
C LYS A 91 -0.34 -9.06 7.80
N ALA A 92 -0.86 -8.23 8.69
CA ALA A 92 -1.67 -8.68 9.83
C ALA A 92 -3.05 -9.21 9.42
N LEU A 93 -3.58 -8.80 8.25
CA LEU A 93 -4.81 -9.35 7.69
C LEU A 93 -4.58 -10.70 6.99
N ASP A 94 -3.38 -10.92 6.45
CA ASP A 94 -3.04 -12.17 5.79
C ASP A 94 -2.88 -13.31 6.80
N LYS A 95 -3.94 -14.13 6.91
CA LYS A 95 -3.98 -15.28 7.84
C LYS A 95 -3.02 -16.41 7.45
N ASN A 96 -2.50 -16.41 6.22
CA ASN A 96 -1.50 -17.39 5.78
C ASN A 96 -0.09 -16.98 6.23
N ASN A 97 0.11 -15.72 6.62
CA ASN A 97 1.33 -15.19 7.24
C ASN A 97 1.40 -15.60 8.72
N THR A 98 1.48 -16.92 8.95
CA THR A 98 1.75 -17.48 10.27
C THR A 98 3.24 -17.36 10.59
N GLU A 99 3.68 -16.15 10.95
CA GLU A 99 4.80 -16.07 11.91
C GLU A 99 4.33 -16.72 13.22
N ASP A 100 5.20 -17.56 13.79
CA ASP A 100 4.95 -18.51 14.87
C ASP A 100 3.85 -18.10 15.87
N LYS A 101 2.93 -19.04 16.12
CA LYS A 101 1.81 -18.96 17.09
C LYS A 101 2.22 -18.73 18.57
N ASN A 102 3.48 -18.39 18.85
CA ASN A 102 4.03 -18.21 20.19
C ASN A 102 4.52 -16.80 20.51
N ILE A 103 4.40 -15.82 19.60
CA ILE A 103 4.70 -14.44 19.96
C ILE A 103 3.39 -13.72 20.25
N ILE A 104 3.09 -13.56 21.54
CA ILE A 104 2.13 -12.55 22.01
C ILE A 104 2.79 -11.20 21.71
N ILE A 105 2.61 -10.69 20.49
CA ILE A 105 3.00 -9.34 20.15
C ILE A 105 1.95 -8.41 20.76
N SER A 106 2.23 -7.92 21.97
CA SER A 106 1.57 -6.75 22.54
C SER A 106 2.06 -5.50 21.80
N SER A 107 1.60 -5.28 20.57
CA SER A 107 1.84 -4.02 19.85
C SER A 107 0.53 -3.54 19.22
N ASP A 108 0.28 -2.25 19.41
CA ASP A 108 -0.90 -1.50 18.99
C ASP A 108 -1.41 -1.96 17.61
N PRO A 109 -2.71 -2.29 17.45
CA PRO A 109 -3.12 -3.21 16.41
C PRO A 109 -3.24 -2.61 14.99
N GLY A 110 -2.74 -1.40 14.74
CA GLY A 110 -2.88 -0.74 13.44
C GLY A 110 -4.32 -0.71 12.92
N LEU A 111 -4.48 -0.46 11.62
CA LEU A 111 -5.76 -0.42 10.93
C LEU A 111 -6.27 -1.86 10.73
N LYS A 112 -6.86 -2.49 11.75
CA LYS A 112 -7.28 -3.91 11.68
C LYS A 112 -8.36 -4.22 10.65
N LYS A 113 -9.05 -3.22 10.11
CA LYS A 113 -10.17 -3.41 9.20
C LYS A 113 -9.78 -3.01 7.78
N PRO A 114 -10.08 -3.83 6.76
CA PRO A 114 -9.83 -3.49 5.35
C PRO A 114 -10.30 -2.08 4.95
N GLU A 115 -11.45 -1.63 5.44
CA GLU A 115 -11.99 -0.28 5.17
C GLU A 115 -11.06 0.81 5.73
N MET A 116 -10.50 0.59 6.92
CA MET A 116 -9.59 1.54 7.56
C MET A 116 -8.27 1.62 6.79
N ILE A 117 -7.73 0.48 6.34
CA ILE A 117 -6.55 0.42 5.48
C ILE A 117 -6.80 1.19 4.18
N LEU A 118 -7.93 0.92 3.53
CA LEU A 118 -8.28 1.56 2.27
C LEU A 118 -8.43 3.08 2.41
N ASN A 119 -9.12 3.54 3.46
CA ASN A 119 -9.29 4.97 3.72
C ASN A 119 -7.95 5.65 3.97
N LYS A 120 -7.11 5.08 4.83
CA LYS A 120 -5.77 5.63 5.08
C LYS A 120 -4.93 5.65 3.81
N PHE A 121 -5.04 4.61 2.98
CA PHE A 121 -4.28 4.57 1.74
C PHE A 121 -4.75 5.62 0.74
N LYS A 122 -6.06 5.87 0.61
CA LYS A 122 -6.61 6.99 -0.17
C LYS A 122 -6.05 8.34 0.27
N GLU A 123 -6.00 8.58 1.59
CA GLU A 123 -5.41 9.79 2.16
C GLU A 123 -3.93 9.93 1.78
N THR A 124 -3.15 8.86 1.95
CA THR A 124 -1.72 8.84 1.63
C THR A 124 -1.46 9.04 0.13
N ILE A 125 -2.29 8.46 -0.75
CA ILE A 125 -2.22 8.68 -2.19
C ILE A 125 -2.37 10.17 -2.51
N SER A 126 -3.40 10.81 -1.97
CA SER A 126 -3.63 12.25 -2.18
C SER A 126 -2.47 13.09 -1.63
N LEU A 127 -1.97 12.78 -0.43
CA LEU A 127 -0.86 13.51 0.19
C LEU A 127 0.41 13.45 -0.66
N LEU A 128 0.81 12.26 -1.11
CA LEU A 128 2.02 12.09 -1.91
C LEU A 128 1.90 12.68 -3.33
N ARG A 129 0.72 12.58 -3.95
CA ARG A 129 0.45 13.24 -5.24
C ARG A 129 0.58 14.75 -5.12
N ASN A 130 -0.06 15.34 -4.11
CA ASN A 130 0.01 16.79 -3.89
C ASN A 130 1.45 17.24 -3.59
N LEU A 131 2.19 16.49 -2.77
CA LEU A 131 3.59 16.78 -2.48
C LEU A 131 4.45 16.84 -3.75
N LEU A 132 4.23 15.92 -4.69
CA LEU A 132 4.97 15.87 -5.97
C LEU A 132 4.44 16.86 -7.02
N GLU A 133 3.22 17.37 -6.89
CA GLU A 133 2.71 18.46 -7.74
C GLU A 133 3.23 19.83 -7.25
N GLU A 134 3.55 19.96 -5.96
CA GLU A 134 4.09 21.18 -5.34
C GLU A 134 5.64 21.29 -5.43
N CYS A 135 6.34 20.20 -5.75
CA CYS A 135 7.81 20.13 -5.89
C CYS A 135 8.25 20.21 -7.35
#